data_AF-A0AAU0LQ33-F1
#
_entry.id   AF-A0AAU0LQ33-F1
#
_cell.length_a   1.000
_cell.length_b   1.000
_cell.length_c   1.000
_cell.angle_alpha   90.00
_cell.angle_beta   90.00
_cell.angle_gamma   90.00
#
_symmetry.space_group_name_H-M   'P 1'
#
loop_
_entity.id
_entity.type
_entity.pdbx_description
1 polymer ?
#
loop_
_entity_poly.entity_id
_entity_poly.type
_entity_poly.pdbx_seq_one_letter_code
_entity_poly.pdbx_strand_id
1 'polypeptide(L)'
;MLTSNNRRSRQRGLSFLGLVFVIALGVGVVAVGAQSVPVFLEYQAIVKAANKAAREGNSVAEVKASFERSAAIDDFTSVKGADLEVTKINDRVVVGFEYSREIHLVGPAYLTYRFKKQTQ
;
A
#
# COMPACT_ATOMS: atom_id res chain seq x y z
N MET A 1 24.63 57.99 25.15
CA MET A 1 23.29 57.51 25.48
C MET A 1 22.83 56.58 24.35
N LEU A 2 22.97 55.27 24.53
CA LEU A 2 22.50 54.26 23.57
C LEU A 2 21.69 53.22 24.34
N THR A 3 20.37 53.27 24.18
CA THR A 3 19.41 52.37 24.80
C THR A 3 19.53 51.00 24.12
N SER A 4 20.08 49.99 24.78
CA SER A 4 20.06 48.61 24.28
C SER A 4 18.64 48.06 24.45
N ASN A 5 17.89 48.05 23.36
CA ASN A 5 16.55 47.47 23.32
C ASN A 5 16.67 45.93 23.26
N ASN A 6 16.85 45.30 24.43
CA ASN A 6 16.94 43.85 24.55
C ASN A 6 15.56 43.23 24.28
N ARG A 7 15.30 42.84 23.02
CA ARG A 7 14.13 42.04 22.66
C ARG A 7 14.28 40.66 23.29
N ARG A 8 13.72 40.46 24.49
CA ARG A 8 13.52 39.11 25.06
C ARG A 8 12.78 38.28 24.02
N SER A 9 13.46 37.32 23.38
CA SER A 9 12.77 36.27 22.66
C SER A 9 11.94 35.53 23.71
N ARG A 10 10.62 35.68 23.66
CA ARG A 10 9.73 34.77 24.38
C ARG A 10 9.91 33.43 23.71
N GLN A 11 10.82 32.61 24.24
CA GLN A 11 10.96 31.22 23.88
C GLN A 11 9.62 30.56 24.14
N ARG A 12 8.81 30.47 23.08
CA ARG A 12 7.55 29.73 23.09
C ARG A 12 7.94 28.26 23.01
N GLY A 13 8.27 27.69 24.17
CA GLY A 13 8.44 26.24 24.28
C GLY A 13 7.16 25.52 23.89
N LEU A 14 7.28 24.25 23.50
CA LEU A 14 6.13 23.39 23.30
C LEU A 14 5.41 23.26 24.65
N SER A 15 4.18 23.75 24.73
CA SER A 15 3.34 23.55 25.92
C SER A 15 3.22 22.05 26.19
N PHE A 16 3.11 21.64 27.47
CA PHE A 16 2.84 20.24 27.82
C PHE A 16 1.64 19.68 27.05
N LEU A 17 0.58 20.47 26.88
CA LEU A 17 -0.58 20.10 26.07
C LEU A 17 -0.24 19.96 24.58
N GLY A 18 0.62 20.83 24.05
CA GLY A 18 1.12 20.73 22.68
C GLY A 18 1.96 19.47 22.47
N LEU A 19 2.77 19.07 23.46
CA LEU A 19 3.54 17.83 23.42
C LEU A 19 2.63 16.60 23.40
N VAL A 20 1.65 16.53 24.31
CA VAL A 20 0.68 15.43 24.36
C VAL A 20 -0.10 15.33 23.05
N PHE A 21 -0.51 16.46 22.47
CA PHE A 21 -1.22 16.48 21.18
C PHE A 21 -0.36 15.91 20.04
N VAL A 22 0.90 16.31 19.94
CA VAL A 22 1.83 15.79 18.92
C VAL A 22 2.08 14.30 19.11
N ILE A 23 2.22 13.83 20.36
CA ILE A 23 2.40 12.40 20.67
C ILE A 23 1.15 11.62 20.25
N ALA A 24 -0.05 12.08 20.61
CA ALA A 24 -1.30 11.42 20.25
C ALA A 24 -1.45 11.30 18.73
N LEU A 25 -1.14 12.37 17.99
CA LEU A 25 -1.16 12.36 16.53
C LEU A 25 -0.08 11.43 15.96
N GLY A 26 1.13 11.45 16.52
CA GLY A 26 2.23 10.58 16.13
C GLY A 26 1.89 9.10 16.30
N VAL A 27 1.29 8.71 17.43
CA VAL A 27 0.84 7.33 17.67
C VAL A 27 -0.22 6.93 16.64
N GLY A 28 -1.17 7.80 16.33
CA GLY A 28 -2.18 7.55 15.29
C GLY A 28 -1.56 7.29 13.92
N VAL A 29 -0.62 8.15 13.50
CA VAL A 29 0.10 7.99 12.22
C VAL A 29 0.92 6.69 12.19
N VAL A 30 1.64 6.38 13.27
CA VAL A 30 2.44 5.15 13.36
C VAL A 30 1.55 3.91 13.34
N ALA A 31 0.42 3.91 14.03
CA ALA A 31 -0.52 2.78 14.05
C ALA A 31 -1.08 2.49 12.65
N VAL A 32 -1.58 3.53 11.95
CA VAL A 32 -2.07 3.42 10.57
C VAL A 32 -0.94 2.98 9.63
N GLY A 33 0.24 3.58 9.76
CA GLY A 33 1.41 3.24 8.95
C GLY A 33 1.86 1.80 9.13
N ALA A 34 1.89 1.30 10.37
CA ALA A 34 2.26 -0.09 10.67
C ALA A 34 1.26 -1.09 10.06
N GLN A 35 -0.04 -0.81 10.13
CA GLN A 35 -1.07 -1.64 9.48
C GLN A 35 -1.00 -1.58 7.94
N SER A 36 -0.44 -0.50 7.38
CA SER A 36 -0.25 -0.35 5.94
C SER A 36 0.82 -1.30 5.38
N VAL A 37 1.84 -1.64 6.19
CA VAL A 37 3.00 -2.46 5.75
C VAL A 37 2.59 -3.82 5.16
N PRO A 38 1.80 -4.68 5.85
CA PRO A 38 1.39 -5.97 5.28
C PRO A 38 0.59 -5.82 3.98
N VAL A 39 -0.22 -4.76 3.82
CA VAL A 39 -0.96 -4.48 2.59
C VAL A 39 -0.01 -4.22 1.42
N PHE A 40 1.04 -3.43 1.65
CA PHE A 40 2.02 -3.15 0.60
C PHE A 40 2.87 -4.37 0.26
N LEU A 41 3.18 -5.24 1.23
CA LEU A 41 3.88 -6.50 0.98
C LEU A 41 3.03 -7.43 0.11
N GLU A 42 1.75 -7.56 0.41
CA GLU A 42 0.81 -8.34 -0.41
C GLU A 42 0.70 -7.76 -1.83
N TYR A 43 0.56 -6.44 -1.96
CA TYR A 43 0.57 -5.79 -3.27
C TYR A 43 1.85 -6.10 -4.06
N GLN A 44 3.02 -6.05 -3.41
CA GLN A 44 4.27 -6.40 -4.07
C GLN A 44 4.32 -7.86 -4.50
N ALA A 45 3.79 -8.79 -3.70
CA ALA A 45 3.70 -10.21 -4.06
C ALA A 45 2.81 -10.40 -5.29
N ILE A 46 1.62 -9.79 -5.31
CA ILE A 46 0.69 -9.84 -6.45
C ILE A 46 1.35 -9.27 -7.72
N VAL A 47 2.04 -8.13 -7.61
CA VAL A 47 2.77 -7.52 -8.74
C VAL A 47 3.84 -8.48 -9.28
N LYS A 48 4.59 -9.15 -8.40
CA LYS A 48 5.61 -10.13 -8.81
C LYS A 48 4.97 -11.34 -9.49
N ALA A 49 3.89 -11.87 -8.93
CA ALA A 49 3.13 -12.98 -9.48
C ALA A 49 2.56 -12.64 -10.87
N ALA A 50 1.96 -11.46 -11.03
CA ALA A 50 1.41 -11.00 -12.31
C ALA A 50 2.51 -10.85 -13.38
N ASN A 51 3.64 -10.23 -13.04
CA ASN A 51 4.78 -10.10 -13.96
C ASN A 51 5.37 -11.46 -14.35
N LYS A 52 5.43 -12.41 -13.40
CA LYS A 52 5.88 -13.78 -13.67
C LYS A 52 4.92 -14.50 -14.62
N ALA A 53 3.63 -14.45 -14.33
CA ALA A 53 2.60 -15.08 -15.15
C ALA A 53 2.56 -14.50 -16.58
N ALA A 54 2.76 -13.19 -16.74
CA ALA A 54 2.85 -12.53 -18.04
C ALA A 54 4.05 -12.99 -18.89
N ARG A 55 5.16 -13.40 -18.24
CA ARG A 55 6.37 -13.87 -18.91
C ARG A 55 6.32 -15.37 -19.24
N GLU A 56 5.69 -16.17 -18.39
CA GLU A 56 5.69 -17.63 -18.50
C GLU A 56 4.51 -18.18 -19.30
N GLY A 57 3.36 -17.51 -19.28
CA GLY A 57 2.15 -18.00 -19.92
C GLY A 57 2.01 -17.53 -21.37
N ASN A 58 1.70 -18.47 -22.27
CA ASN A 58 1.38 -18.19 -23.67
C ASN A 58 -0.13 -18.24 -23.95
N SER A 59 -0.90 -18.77 -23.00
CA SER A 59 -2.37 -18.82 -23.03
C SER A 59 -2.96 -18.28 -21.73
N VAL A 60 -4.22 -17.85 -21.77
CA VAL A 60 -4.93 -17.36 -20.58
C VAL A 60 -4.94 -18.40 -19.45
N ALA A 61 -5.11 -19.68 -19.79
CA ALA A 61 -5.11 -20.76 -18.79
C ALA A 61 -3.74 -20.91 -18.10
N GLU A 62 -2.65 -20.83 -18.85
CA GLU A 62 -1.28 -20.91 -18.29
C GLU A 62 -0.96 -19.72 -17.39
N VAL A 63 -1.35 -18.51 -17.80
CA VAL A 63 -1.18 -17.28 -17.01
C VAL A 63 -1.89 -17.42 -15.67
N LYS A 64 -3.17 -17.82 -15.69
CA LYS A 64 -3.96 -18.01 -14.48
C LYS A 64 -3.34 -19.09 -13.57
N ALA A 65 -2.93 -20.22 -14.14
CA ALA A 65 -2.29 -21.29 -13.38
C ALA A 65 -0.93 -20.87 -12.79
N SER A 66 -0.11 -20.10 -13.52
CA SER A 66 1.16 -19.58 -12.99
C SER A 66 0.93 -18.60 -11.84
N PHE A 67 -0.04 -17.70 -11.99
CA PHE A 67 -0.42 -16.76 -10.94
C PHE A 67 -0.93 -17.47 -9.69
N GLU A 68 -1.84 -18.45 -9.82
CA GLU A 68 -2.37 -19.23 -8.69
C GLU A 68 -1.28 -20.00 -7.94
N ARG A 69 -0.29 -20.54 -8.66
CA ARG A 69 0.88 -21.17 -8.02
C ARG A 69 1.68 -20.16 -7.19
N SER A 70 1.89 -18.95 -7.73
CA SER A 70 2.55 -17.89 -6.99
C SER A 70 1.72 -17.42 -5.79
N ALA A 71 0.40 -17.32 -5.92
CA ALA A 71 -0.52 -16.98 -4.83
C ALA A 71 -0.44 -18.00 -3.69
N ALA A 72 -0.36 -19.29 -4.01
CA ALA A 72 -0.20 -20.35 -3.01
C ALA A 72 1.18 -20.34 -2.32
N ILE A 73 2.23 -19.85 -2.98
CA ILE A 73 3.59 -19.75 -2.40
C ILE A 73 3.70 -18.52 -1.49
N ASP A 74 3.21 -17.37 -1.95
CA ASP A 74 3.28 -16.10 -1.23
C ASP A 74 2.07 -15.87 -0.29
N ASP A 75 1.14 -16.84 -0.22
CA ASP A 75 -0.06 -16.90 0.62
C ASP A 75 -0.95 -15.64 0.58
N PHE A 76 -1.15 -15.08 -0.62
CA PHE A 76 -2.07 -13.96 -0.80
C PHE A 76 -3.41 -14.42 -1.39
N THR A 77 -4.49 -13.76 -0.96
CA THR A 77 -5.86 -14.12 -1.37
C THR A 77 -6.67 -12.94 -1.89
N SER A 78 -6.11 -11.73 -1.88
CA SER A 78 -6.82 -10.52 -2.32
C SER A 78 -7.10 -10.45 -3.82
N VAL A 79 -6.39 -11.25 -4.62
CA VAL A 79 -6.60 -11.39 -6.06
C VAL A 79 -6.45 -12.85 -6.41
N LYS A 80 -7.41 -13.41 -7.16
CA LYS A 80 -7.32 -14.77 -7.70
C LYS A 80 -6.97 -14.71 -9.18
N GLY A 81 -6.49 -15.82 -9.73
CA GLY A 81 -6.25 -15.99 -11.16
C GLY A 81 -7.52 -15.74 -11.98
N ALA A 82 -8.70 -15.99 -11.41
CA ALA A 82 -9.99 -15.68 -12.04
C ALA A 82 -10.21 -14.17 -12.25
N ASP A 83 -9.69 -13.33 -11.37
CA ASP A 83 -9.86 -11.87 -11.36
C ASP A 83 -8.86 -11.15 -12.28
N LEU A 84 -7.95 -11.90 -12.91
CA LEU A 84 -6.97 -11.35 -13.83
C LEU A 84 -7.60 -11.00 -15.18
N GLU A 85 -7.32 -9.77 -15.62
CA GLU A 85 -7.56 -9.34 -16.99
C GLU A 85 -6.35 -9.72 -17.85
N VAL A 86 -6.50 -10.71 -18.72
CA VAL A 86 -5.40 -11.19 -19.57
C VAL A 86 -5.65 -10.74 -21.01
N THR A 87 -4.76 -9.91 -21.54
CA THR A 87 -4.83 -9.33 -22.88
C THR A 87 -3.55 -9.62 -23.63
N LYS A 88 -3.60 -9.68 -24.98
CA LYS A 88 -2.41 -9.85 -25.82
C LYS A 88 -2.20 -8.57 -26.63
N ILE A 89 -1.04 -7.92 -26.46
CA ILE A 89 -0.68 -6.67 -27.13
C ILE A 89 0.68 -6.87 -27.80
N ASN A 90 0.76 -6.66 -29.13
CA ASN A 90 2.00 -6.82 -29.91
C ASN A 90 2.70 -8.17 -29.63
N ASP A 91 1.93 -9.25 -29.68
CA ASP A 91 2.34 -10.62 -29.35
C ASP A 91 2.84 -10.89 -27.93
N ARG A 92 2.77 -9.90 -27.02
CA ARG A 92 3.07 -10.08 -25.60
C ARG A 92 1.80 -10.26 -24.79
N VAL A 93 1.87 -11.13 -23.79
CA VAL A 93 0.82 -11.31 -22.80
C VAL A 93 0.94 -10.20 -21.76
N VAL A 94 -0.18 -9.53 -21.52
CA VAL A 94 -0.32 -8.44 -20.56
C VAL A 94 -1.36 -8.84 -19.54
N VAL A 95 -1.01 -8.72 -18.25
CA VAL A 95 -1.85 -9.13 -17.13
C VAL A 95 -2.22 -7.90 -16.30
N GLY A 96 -3.52 -7.66 -16.17
CA GLY A 96 -4.12 -6.63 -15.34
C GLY A 96 -4.79 -7.23 -14.11
N PHE A 97 -4.79 -6.46 -13.02
CA PHE A 97 -5.57 -6.77 -11.82
C PHE A 97 -6.02 -5.49 -11.13
N GLU A 98 -7.15 -5.58 -10.44
CA GLU A 98 -7.74 -4.51 -9.64
C GLU A 98 -8.40 -5.10 -8.39
N TYR A 99 -8.12 -4.54 -7.22
CA TYR A 99 -8.72 -4.98 -5.96
C TYR A 99 -8.70 -3.88 -4.90
N SER A 100 -9.50 -4.07 -3.85
CA SER A 100 -9.54 -3.18 -2.69
C SER A 100 -9.23 -3.94 -1.40
N ARG A 101 -8.48 -3.30 -0.50
CA ARG A 101 -8.20 -3.80 0.86
C ARG A 101 -8.75 -2.84 1.89
N GLU A 102 -9.59 -3.35 2.78
CA GLU A 102 -10.17 -2.60 3.87
C GLU A 102 -9.64 -3.12 5.20
N ILE A 103 -9.16 -2.19 6.05
CA ILE A 103 -8.69 -2.47 7.39
C ILE A 103 -9.53 -1.66 8.36
N HIS A 104 -10.16 -2.34 9.32
CA HIS A 104 -10.89 -1.69 10.38
C HIS A 104 -9.91 -0.98 11.33
N LEU A 105 -10.10 0.32 11.55
CA LEU A 105 -9.27 1.11 12.45
C LEU A 105 -9.91 1.18 13.84
N VAL A 106 -11.07 1.85 13.93
CA VAL A 106 -11.80 2.06 15.18
C VAL A 106 -13.22 2.54 14.88
N GLY A 107 -14.22 1.99 15.56
CA GLY A 107 -15.62 2.42 15.38
C GLY A 107 -16.05 2.36 13.91
N PRO A 108 -16.62 3.43 13.32
CA PRO A 108 -16.97 3.48 11.90
C PRO A 108 -15.79 3.83 10.98
N ALA A 109 -14.57 4.01 11.51
CA ALA A 109 -13.40 4.40 10.73
C ALA A 109 -12.68 3.16 10.14
N TYR A 110 -12.43 3.23 8.84
CA TYR A 110 -11.71 2.20 8.07
C TYR A 110 -10.60 2.85 7.26
N LEU A 111 -9.53 2.11 7.06
CA LEU A 111 -8.46 2.41 6.13
C LEU A 111 -8.68 1.59 4.87
N THR A 112 -8.85 2.25 3.74
CA THR A 112 -9.12 1.59 2.46
C THR A 112 -8.00 1.86 1.47
N TYR A 113 -7.49 0.80 0.88
CA TYR A 113 -6.57 0.84 -0.26
C TYR A 113 -7.28 0.32 -1.50
N ARG A 114 -7.08 1.00 -2.63
CA ARG A 114 -7.53 0.53 -3.94
C ARG A 114 -6.32 0.42 -4.84
N PHE A 115 -6.06 -0.76 -5.36
CA PHE A 115 -4.94 -1.04 -6.22
C PHE A 115 -5.43 -1.42 -7.60
N LYS A 116 -4.80 -0.84 -8.62
CA LYS A 116 -5.00 -1.19 -10.03
C LYS A 116 -3.65 -1.16 -10.72
N LYS A 117 -3.30 -2.24 -11.41
CA LYS A 117 -2.05 -2.32 -12.16
C LYS A 117 -2.16 -3.28 -13.34
N GLN A 118 -1.37 -2.99 -14.36
CA GLN A 118 -1.19 -3.81 -15.55
C GLN A 118 0.31 -4.01 -15.80
N THR A 119 0.70 -5.21 -16.21
CA THR A 119 2.10 -5.52 -16.58
C THR A 119 2.49 -4.83 -17.90
N GLN A 120 3.79 -4.69 -18.16
CA GLN A 120 4.34 -4.15 -19.42
C GLN A 120 4.97 -5.25 -20.27
#